data_AF-A0A235ISY8-F1
#
_entry.id   AF-A0A235ISY8-F1
#
_cell.length_a   1.000
_cell.length_b   1.000
_cell.length_c   1.000
_cell.angle_alpha   90.00
_cell.angle_beta   90.00
_cell.angle_gamma   90.00
#
_symmetry.space_group_name_H-M   'P 1'
#
loop_
_entity.id
_entity.type
_entity.pdbx_description
1 polymer ?
#
loop_
_entity_poly.entity_id
_entity_poly.type
_entity_poly.pdbx_seq_one_letter_code
_entity_poly.pdbx_strand_id
1 'polypeptide(L)'
;MSPMLTVKDLTSDFQLPLHNEAAFEKIREAKDYASTQALAAGAAALATGGIIHPAGWVLFGLAYKPLVVTQKLARLEKLGTLLFDEFKSLDVQVFPVIPVEDNNPIDLFIRFPRTTHLFISIRSKGDREIVYNEAREVLQVKRKDKNGLKLWQPCPLVELADYEKWLNKNRDKFLMSSREAQKTPTAKVLVLWPPTKAANTHNEHLYSEVGSMKILALRRKGTAFVIQEEEVTEFVRAWLAKYR
;
A
#
# COMPACT_ATOMS: atom_id res chain seq x y z
N MET A 1 21.53 3.28 47.25
CA MET A 1 22.02 3.92 46.01
C MET A 1 21.36 3.18 44.85
N SER A 2 20.31 3.76 44.28
CA SER A 2 19.56 3.15 43.17
C SER A 2 20.07 3.72 41.85
N PRO A 3 20.39 2.92 40.83
CA PRO A 3 20.75 3.46 39.54
C PRO A 3 19.48 4.01 38.87
N MET A 4 19.48 5.32 38.63
CA MET A 4 18.52 5.98 37.75
C MET A 4 18.61 5.34 36.36
N LEU A 5 17.48 4.85 35.87
CA LEU A 5 17.28 4.54 34.46
C LEU A 5 17.43 5.86 33.69
N THR A 6 18.62 6.07 33.13
CA THR A 6 18.88 7.12 32.15
C THR A 6 17.99 6.86 30.94
N VAL A 7 16.90 7.62 30.87
CA VAL A 7 16.18 7.87 29.62
C VAL A 7 17.25 8.39 28.66
N LYS A 8 17.58 7.60 27.64
CA LYS A 8 18.41 8.07 26.54
C LYS A 8 17.74 9.31 25.99
N ASP A 9 18.37 10.47 26.16
CA ASP A 9 17.96 11.69 25.49
C ASP A 9 17.81 11.39 24.01
N LEU A 10 16.57 11.54 23.52
CA LEU A 10 16.26 11.52 22.10
C LEU A 10 17.11 12.63 21.47
N THR A 11 18.08 12.23 20.65
CA THR A 11 18.87 13.12 19.78
C THR A 11 17.99 14.25 19.25
N SER A 12 18.38 15.49 19.55
CA SER A 12 17.62 16.73 19.35
C SER A 12 17.26 17.07 17.89
N ASP A 13 17.66 16.23 16.92
CA ASP A 13 17.44 16.44 15.49
C ASP A 13 16.60 15.33 14.83
N PHE A 14 15.96 14.46 15.61
CA PHE A 14 15.13 13.40 15.03
C PHE A 14 13.86 13.99 14.38
N GLN A 15 13.77 13.92 13.05
CA GLN A 15 12.56 14.23 12.30
C GLN A 15 11.82 12.96 11.90
N LEU A 16 10.51 12.92 12.16
CA LEU A 16 9.65 11.88 11.65
C LEU A 16 9.75 11.80 10.12
N PRO A 17 9.60 10.60 9.53
CA PRO A 17 9.40 10.45 8.11
C PRO A 17 8.29 11.38 7.63
N LEU A 18 8.45 11.88 6.40
CA LEU A 18 7.49 12.76 5.79
C LEU A 18 6.12 12.09 5.75
N HIS A 19 5.09 12.79 6.23
CA HIS A 19 3.73 12.27 6.33
C HIS A 19 2.72 13.35 5.95
N ASN A 20 1.48 12.91 5.75
CA ASN A 20 0.33 13.77 5.45
C ASN A 20 0.63 14.71 4.26
N GLU A 21 0.19 15.96 4.35
CA GLU A 21 0.22 16.95 3.26
C GLU A 21 1.61 17.14 2.65
N ALA A 22 2.65 17.31 3.48
CA ALA A 22 4.01 17.47 2.99
C ALA A 22 4.53 16.23 2.23
N ALA A 23 4.07 15.02 2.58
CA ALA A 23 4.40 13.82 1.84
C ALA A 23 3.69 13.74 0.51
N PHE A 24 2.41 14.11 0.48
CA PHE A 24 1.61 14.12 -0.73
C PHE A 24 2.03 15.22 -1.70
N GLU A 25 2.55 16.36 -1.23
CA GLU A 25 3.18 17.36 -2.08
C GLU A 25 4.38 16.79 -2.84
N LYS A 26 5.30 16.11 -2.16
CA LYS A 26 6.44 15.46 -2.84
C LYS A 26 6.00 14.37 -3.82
N ILE A 27 4.95 13.63 -3.50
CA ILE A 27 4.37 12.63 -4.41
C ILE A 27 3.78 13.32 -5.65
N ARG A 28 3.12 14.46 -5.47
CA ARG A 28 2.57 15.28 -6.55
C ARG A 28 3.66 15.84 -7.45
N GLU A 29 4.72 16.40 -6.87
CA GLU A 29 5.90 16.86 -7.61
C GLU A 29 6.54 15.71 -8.42
N ALA A 30 6.73 14.54 -7.79
CA ALA A 30 7.29 13.37 -8.46
C ALA A 30 6.38 12.85 -9.59
N LYS A 31 5.05 12.90 -9.39
CA LYS A 31 4.05 12.54 -10.40
C LYS A 31 4.09 13.52 -11.57
N ASP A 32 4.18 14.82 -11.31
CA ASP A 32 4.21 15.87 -12.34
C ASP A 32 5.51 15.80 -13.13
N TYR A 33 6.63 15.53 -12.46
CA TYR A 33 7.91 15.28 -13.10
C TYR A 33 7.87 14.05 -14.02
N ALA A 34 7.38 12.90 -13.52
CA ALA A 34 7.24 11.68 -14.33
C ALA A 34 6.28 11.87 -15.51
N SER A 35 5.20 12.62 -15.31
CA SER A 35 4.23 12.96 -16.37
C SER A 35 4.87 13.84 -17.45
N THR A 36 5.69 14.81 -17.04
CA THR A 36 6.44 15.68 -17.97
C THR A 36 7.44 14.87 -18.80
N GLN A 37 8.16 13.93 -18.18
CA GLN A 37 9.04 13.01 -18.91
C GLN A 37 8.28 12.14 -19.91
N ALA A 38 7.15 11.56 -19.50
CA ALA A 38 6.29 10.76 -20.37
C ALA A 38 5.80 11.57 -21.59
N LEU A 39 5.36 12.82 -21.34
CA LEU A 39 4.86 13.71 -22.38
C LEU A 39 5.98 14.15 -23.33
N ALA A 40 7.16 14.49 -22.83
CA ALA A 40 8.31 14.83 -23.66
C ALA A 40 8.75 13.65 -24.55
N ALA A 41 8.81 12.44 -23.98
CA ALA A 41 9.14 11.23 -24.73
C ALA A 41 8.07 10.90 -25.78
N GLY A 42 6.79 11.03 -25.44
CA GLY A 42 5.67 10.83 -26.38
C GLY A 42 5.65 11.87 -27.51
N ALA A 43 5.89 13.15 -27.19
CA ALA A 43 5.98 14.23 -28.18
C ALA A 43 7.17 14.01 -29.14
N ALA A 44 8.33 13.62 -28.62
CA ALA A 44 9.50 13.27 -29.43
C ALA A 44 9.22 12.04 -30.33
N ALA A 45 8.48 11.05 -29.82
CA ALA A 45 8.07 9.89 -30.61
C ALA A 45 7.14 10.29 -31.77
N LEU A 46 6.17 11.17 -31.53
CA LEU A 46 5.29 11.69 -32.57
C LEU A 46 6.06 12.52 -33.63
N ALA A 47 6.98 13.37 -33.19
CA ALA A 47 7.80 14.21 -34.08
C ALA A 47 8.73 13.39 -34.99
N THR A 48 9.12 12.19 -34.58
CA THR A 48 9.97 11.27 -35.37
C THR A 48 9.18 10.34 -36.30
N GLY A 49 7.87 10.58 -36.50
CA GLY A 49 7.00 9.78 -37.36
C GLY A 49 6.16 8.73 -36.63
N GLY A 50 6.04 8.83 -35.29
CA GLY A 50 5.18 7.99 -34.48
C GLY A 50 5.53 6.50 -34.56
N ILE A 51 4.50 5.66 -34.66
CA ILE A 51 4.60 4.18 -34.73
C ILE A 51 5.15 3.68 -36.07
N ILE A 52 5.44 4.57 -37.03
CA ILE A 52 5.87 4.21 -38.39
C ILE A 52 7.41 4.13 -38.47
N HIS A 53 8.12 4.87 -37.62
CA HIS A 53 9.59 4.93 -37.65
C HIS A 53 10.21 4.18 -36.44
N PRO A 54 11.28 3.38 -36.63
CA PRO A 54 11.92 2.63 -35.54
C PRO A 54 12.38 3.51 -34.35
N ALA A 55 12.81 4.75 -34.62
CA ALA A 55 13.16 5.70 -33.56
C ALA A 55 11.95 6.12 -32.72
N GLY A 56 10.77 6.28 -33.33
CA GLY A 56 9.52 6.59 -32.62
C GLY A 56 9.07 5.45 -31.71
N TRP A 57 9.29 4.19 -32.09
CA TRP A 57 9.06 3.01 -31.23
C TRP A 57 9.94 3.02 -29.97
N VAL A 58 11.23 3.32 -30.13
CA VAL A 58 12.16 3.40 -29.00
C VAL A 58 11.73 4.51 -28.03
N LEU A 59 11.38 5.68 -28.56
CA LEU A 59 10.92 6.82 -27.74
C LEU A 59 9.57 6.52 -27.04
N PHE A 60 8.64 5.82 -27.70
CA PHE A 60 7.42 5.30 -27.05
C PHE A 60 7.73 4.32 -25.92
N GLY A 61 8.69 3.42 -26.12
CA GLY A 61 9.16 2.49 -25.09
C GLY A 61 9.75 3.21 -23.88
N LEU A 62 10.45 4.33 -24.10
CA LEU A 62 10.98 5.16 -23.02
C LEU A 62 9.88 5.86 -22.21
N ALA A 63 8.75 6.23 -22.83
CA ALA A 63 7.60 6.82 -22.14
C ALA A 63 6.85 5.83 -21.22
N TYR A 64 6.93 4.52 -21.50
CA TYR A 64 6.20 3.50 -20.75
C TYR A 64 6.59 3.43 -19.26
N LYS A 65 7.89 3.49 -18.95
CA LYS A 65 8.37 3.42 -17.55
C LYS A 65 7.87 4.61 -16.72
N PRO A 66 8.04 5.87 -17.15
CA PRO A 66 7.42 7.02 -16.49
C PRO A 66 5.91 6.89 -16.32
N LEU A 67 5.16 6.43 -17.34
CA LEU A 67 3.71 6.26 -17.23
C LEU A 67 3.30 5.27 -16.14
N VAL A 68 3.99 4.14 -16.01
CA VAL A 68 3.73 3.16 -14.94
C VAL A 68 4.01 3.76 -13.56
N VAL A 69 5.06 4.57 -13.44
CA VAL A 69 5.39 5.30 -12.20
C VAL A 69 4.31 6.32 -11.88
N THR A 70 3.90 7.15 -12.85
CA THR A 70 2.82 8.13 -12.70
C THR A 70 1.52 7.47 -12.23
N GLN A 71 1.13 6.34 -12.83
CA GLN A 71 -0.05 5.61 -12.38
C GLN A 71 0.08 5.10 -10.95
N LYS A 72 1.25 4.57 -10.56
CA LYS A 72 1.47 4.13 -9.18
C LYS A 72 1.37 5.28 -8.18
N LEU A 73 2.01 6.41 -8.50
CA LEU A 73 1.98 7.61 -7.66
C LEU A 73 0.57 8.21 -7.57
N ALA A 74 -0.18 8.25 -8.68
CA ALA A 74 -1.55 8.74 -8.69
C ALA A 74 -2.50 7.91 -7.81
N ARG A 75 -2.35 6.57 -7.82
CA ARG A 75 -3.13 5.68 -6.92
C ARG A 75 -2.83 5.95 -5.46
N LEU A 76 -1.54 6.12 -5.17
CA LEU A 76 -1.06 6.35 -3.82
C LEU A 76 -1.48 7.74 -3.29
N GLU A 77 -1.38 8.79 -4.11
CA GLU A 77 -1.88 10.13 -3.79
C GLU A 77 -3.39 10.09 -3.56
N LYS A 78 -4.17 9.51 -4.49
CA LYS A 78 -5.63 9.42 -4.36
C LYS A 78 -6.05 8.76 -3.05
N LEU A 79 -5.52 7.57 -2.77
CA LEU A 79 -5.90 6.83 -1.56
C LEU A 79 -5.38 7.48 -0.29
N GLY A 80 -4.14 7.98 -0.33
CA GLY A 80 -3.49 8.59 0.82
C GLY A 80 -4.15 9.92 1.22
N THR A 81 -4.44 10.79 0.26
CA THR A 81 -5.15 12.05 0.50
C THR A 81 -6.58 11.80 0.97
N LEU A 82 -7.30 10.85 0.36
CA LEU A 82 -8.65 10.49 0.80
C LEU A 82 -8.68 10.03 2.27
N LEU A 83 -7.72 9.20 2.68
CA LEU A 83 -7.63 8.73 4.07
C LEU A 83 -7.19 9.83 5.04
N PHE A 84 -6.28 10.70 4.61
CA PHE A 84 -5.88 11.84 5.43
C PHE A 84 -7.04 12.81 5.65
N ASP A 85 -7.73 13.21 4.59
CA ASP A 85 -8.81 14.20 4.64
C ASP A 85 -10.00 13.68 5.47
N GLU A 86 -10.41 12.42 5.26
CA GLU A 86 -11.52 11.81 6.00
C GLU A 86 -11.23 11.72 7.50
N PHE A 87 -10.01 11.34 7.87
CA PHE A 87 -9.65 11.03 9.26
C PHE A 87 -8.78 12.08 9.94
N LYS A 88 -8.65 13.28 9.34
CA LYS A 88 -7.83 14.39 9.87
C LYS A 88 -8.22 14.78 11.30
N SER A 89 -9.51 14.71 11.62
CA SER A 89 -10.04 14.99 12.97
C SER A 89 -9.61 13.98 14.04
N LEU A 90 -8.98 12.87 13.64
CA LEU A 90 -8.53 11.80 14.53
C LEU A 90 -7.00 11.74 14.68
N ASP A 91 -6.30 12.84 14.36
CA ASP A 91 -4.84 12.94 14.39
C ASP A 91 -4.13 11.84 13.60
N VAL A 92 -4.71 11.46 12.46
CA VAL A 92 -4.15 10.43 11.59
C VAL A 92 -2.79 10.86 11.02
N GLN A 93 -1.85 9.93 11.05
CA GLN A 93 -0.55 10.07 10.40
C GLN A 93 -0.46 9.08 9.24
N VAL A 94 -0.42 9.58 8.01
CA VAL A 94 -0.31 8.78 6.79
C VAL A 94 1.11 8.92 6.24
N PHE A 95 1.85 7.82 6.29
CA PHE A 95 3.24 7.71 5.86
C PHE A 95 3.31 6.92 4.53
N PRO A 96 3.45 7.61 3.39
CA PRO A 96 3.53 6.93 2.10
C PRO A 96 4.96 6.46 1.76
N VAL A 97 5.06 5.41 0.94
CA VAL A 97 6.31 4.93 0.31
C VAL A 97 7.44 4.70 1.33
N ILE A 98 7.18 3.89 2.35
CA ILE A 98 8.19 3.61 3.37
C ILE A 98 9.14 2.52 2.87
N PRO A 99 10.45 2.80 2.74
CA PRO A 99 11.41 1.81 2.27
C PRO A 99 11.61 0.71 3.31
N VAL A 100 11.61 -0.53 2.83
CA VAL A 100 11.86 -1.74 3.63
C VAL A 100 13.00 -2.51 2.97
N GLU A 101 13.98 -2.92 3.77
CA GLU A 101 15.10 -3.73 3.31
C GLU A 101 14.58 -5.05 2.71
N ASP A 102 15.15 -5.43 1.56
CA ASP A 102 14.88 -6.68 0.84
C ASP A 102 13.43 -6.90 0.39
N ASN A 103 12.56 -5.88 0.45
CA ASN A 103 11.15 -5.97 0.07
C ASN A 103 10.70 -4.75 -0.75
N ASN A 104 9.51 -4.85 -1.36
CA ASN A 104 8.85 -3.68 -1.91
C ASN A 104 8.56 -2.66 -0.79
N PRO A 105 8.62 -1.35 -1.06
CA PRO A 105 8.24 -0.33 -0.09
C PRO A 105 6.78 -0.51 0.34
N ILE A 106 6.48 -0.14 1.58
CA ILE A 106 5.11 -0.06 2.09
C ILE A 106 4.43 1.09 1.35
N ASP A 107 3.30 0.82 0.70
CA ASP A 107 2.62 1.86 -0.06
C ASP A 107 2.07 2.93 0.89
N LEU A 108 1.30 2.54 1.91
CA LEU A 108 0.90 3.44 3.01
C LEU A 108 1.04 2.72 4.37
N PHE A 109 1.73 3.38 5.30
CA PHE A 109 1.64 3.07 6.72
C PHE A 109 0.78 4.14 7.38
N ILE A 110 -0.31 3.74 8.02
CA ILE A 110 -1.25 4.65 8.68
C ILE A 110 -1.19 4.40 10.17
N ARG A 111 -0.97 5.46 10.93
CA ARG A 111 -0.96 5.43 12.39
C ARG A 111 -2.06 6.32 12.92
N PHE A 112 -2.93 5.72 13.72
CA PHE A 112 -3.81 6.40 14.64
C PHE A 112 -3.17 6.30 16.03
N PRO A 113 -2.52 7.37 16.53
CA PRO A 113 -1.73 7.31 17.75
C PRO A 113 -2.49 6.63 18.90
N ARG A 114 -1.84 5.66 19.56
CA ARG A 114 -2.38 4.88 20.70
C ARG A 114 -3.66 4.06 20.41
N THR A 115 -4.16 4.05 19.19
CA THR A 115 -5.44 3.40 18.83
C THR A 115 -5.19 2.19 17.95
N THR A 116 -4.65 2.40 16.74
CA THR A 116 -4.42 1.32 15.78
C THR A 116 -3.40 1.71 14.71
N HIS A 117 -2.79 0.70 14.10
CA HIS A 117 -1.93 0.84 12.93
C HIS A 117 -2.52 0.10 11.73
N LEU A 118 -2.26 0.60 10.52
CA LEU A 118 -2.61 -0.09 9.29
C LEU A 118 -1.44 -0.09 8.32
N PHE A 119 -1.17 -1.26 7.75
CA PHE A 119 -0.33 -1.41 6.58
C PHE A 119 -1.23 -1.62 5.37
N ILE A 120 -1.21 -0.69 4.43
CA ILE A 120 -1.94 -0.79 3.19
C ILE A 120 -0.96 -1.04 2.05
N SER A 121 -1.18 -2.16 1.36
CA SER A 121 -0.52 -2.46 0.09
C SER A 121 -1.50 -2.32 -1.05
N ILE A 122 -1.20 -1.41 -1.98
CA ILE A 122 -2.04 -1.13 -3.14
C ILE A 122 -1.48 -1.93 -4.32
N ARG A 123 -2.32 -2.76 -4.93
CA ARG A 123 -1.88 -3.64 -6.02
C ARG A 123 -2.87 -3.67 -7.17
N SER A 124 -2.35 -3.58 -8.39
CA SER A 124 -3.08 -3.81 -9.63
C SER A 124 -2.35 -4.85 -10.48
N LYS A 125 -3.10 -5.78 -11.06
CA LYS A 125 -2.64 -6.81 -12.00
C LYS A 125 -3.36 -6.74 -13.35
N GLY A 126 -3.98 -5.59 -13.67
CA GLY A 126 -4.82 -5.42 -14.86
C GLY A 126 -6.17 -6.09 -14.69
N ASP A 127 -6.83 -6.41 -15.80
CA ASP A 127 -8.17 -7.01 -15.79
C ASP A 127 -8.09 -8.50 -15.44
N ARG A 128 -7.91 -8.78 -14.14
CA ARG A 128 -7.63 -10.10 -13.60
C ARG A 128 -8.33 -10.29 -12.27
N GLU A 129 -8.67 -11.55 -12.01
CA GLU A 129 -9.29 -11.97 -10.75
C GLU A 129 -8.25 -12.58 -9.82
N ILE A 130 -8.38 -12.28 -8.53
CA ILE A 130 -7.49 -12.77 -7.49
C ILE A 130 -8.21 -13.92 -6.77
N VAL A 131 -7.63 -15.11 -6.88
CA VAL A 131 -8.12 -16.34 -6.27
C VAL A 131 -7.18 -16.71 -5.11
N TYR A 132 -7.74 -17.17 -4.00
CA TYR A 132 -6.95 -17.68 -2.89
C TYR A 132 -6.98 -19.20 -2.90
N ASN A 133 -5.80 -19.81 -2.95
CA ASN A 133 -5.64 -21.26 -2.84
C ASN A 133 -5.39 -21.59 -1.36
N GLU A 134 -6.41 -22.16 -0.71
CA GLU A 134 -6.37 -22.47 0.73
C GLU A 134 -5.32 -23.52 1.08
N ALA A 135 -5.21 -24.60 0.30
CA ALA A 135 -4.27 -25.69 0.56
C ALA A 135 -2.80 -25.24 0.57
N ARG A 136 -2.48 -24.20 -0.20
CA ARG A 136 -1.12 -23.63 -0.29
C ARG A 136 -0.99 -22.28 0.40
N GLU A 137 -2.08 -21.74 0.93
CA GLU A 137 -2.19 -20.39 1.49
C GLU A 137 -1.60 -19.31 0.58
N VAL A 138 -1.83 -19.39 -0.73
CA VAL A 138 -1.24 -18.46 -1.73
C VAL A 138 -2.30 -17.77 -2.58
N LEU A 139 -2.01 -16.52 -2.92
CA LEU A 139 -2.76 -15.79 -3.93
C LEU A 139 -2.34 -16.24 -5.33
N GLN A 140 -3.35 -16.49 -6.16
CA GLN A 140 -3.24 -16.80 -7.57
C GLN A 140 -3.95 -15.73 -8.37
N VAL A 141 -3.39 -15.41 -9.52
CA VAL A 141 -3.95 -14.47 -10.49
C VAL A 141 -4.57 -15.29 -11.61
N LYS A 142 -5.89 -15.19 -11.74
CA LYS A 142 -6.70 -15.78 -12.80
C LYS A 142 -6.91 -14.73 -13.89
N ARG A 143 -6.69 -15.12 -15.14
CA ARG A 143 -7.07 -14.29 -16.28
C ARG A 143 -8.52 -14.55 -16.65
N LYS A 144 -9.25 -13.52 -17.10
CA LYS A 144 -10.62 -13.69 -17.59
C LYS A 144 -10.69 -14.45 -18.91
N ASP A 145 -9.67 -14.29 -19.76
CA ASP A 145 -9.59 -14.88 -21.11
C ASP A 145 -8.97 -16.29 -21.15
N LYS A 146 -8.38 -16.76 -20.05
CA LYS A 146 -7.63 -18.03 -20.01
C LYS A 146 -7.84 -18.78 -18.70
N ASN A 147 -8.03 -20.10 -18.79
CA ASN A 147 -8.17 -21.01 -17.63
C ASN A 147 -6.89 -21.17 -16.78
N GLY A 148 -5.83 -20.39 -17.04
CA GLY A 148 -4.56 -20.50 -16.32
C GLY A 148 -4.56 -19.70 -15.01
N LEU A 149 -4.25 -20.39 -13.91
CA LEU A 149 -3.94 -19.77 -12.62
C LEU A 149 -2.43 -19.61 -12.47
N LYS A 150 -1.95 -18.37 -12.29
CA LYS A 150 -0.54 -18.11 -12.00
C LYS A 150 -0.37 -17.69 -10.55
N LEU A 151 0.66 -18.20 -9.88
CA LEU A 151 1.03 -17.73 -8.54
C LEU A 151 1.34 -16.23 -8.57
N TRP A 152 0.81 -15.49 -7.60
CA TRP A 152 1.18 -14.09 -7.39
C TRP A 152 2.54 -14.04 -6.69
N GLN A 153 3.56 -13.61 -7.42
CA GLN A 153 4.91 -13.39 -6.92
C GLN A 153 5.35 -11.92 -7.11
N PRO A 154 6.00 -11.31 -6.10
CA PRO A 154 6.02 -11.76 -4.69
C PRO A 154 4.60 -11.79 -4.11
N CYS A 155 4.37 -12.61 -3.07
CA CYS A 155 3.02 -12.73 -2.50
C CYS A 155 2.72 -11.58 -1.54
N PRO A 156 1.70 -10.75 -1.81
CA PRO A 156 1.39 -9.57 -0.99
C PRO A 156 1.08 -9.91 0.48
N LEU A 157 0.48 -11.08 0.75
CA LEU A 157 0.16 -11.50 2.13
C LEU A 157 1.42 -11.74 2.97
N VAL A 158 2.53 -12.14 2.33
CA VAL A 158 3.82 -12.31 3.00
C VAL A 158 4.48 -10.96 3.23
N GLU A 159 4.48 -10.09 2.21
CA GLU A 159 5.02 -8.73 2.30
C GLU A 159 4.39 -7.97 3.47
N LEU A 160 3.06 -7.98 3.56
CA LEU A 160 2.31 -7.31 4.64
C LEU A 160 2.69 -7.81 6.04
N ALA A 161 2.96 -9.11 6.19
CA ALA A 161 3.39 -9.67 7.46
C ALA A 161 4.85 -9.30 7.81
N ASP A 162 5.71 -9.20 6.79
CA ASP A 162 7.10 -8.83 6.98
C ASP A 162 7.23 -7.31 7.27
N TYR A 163 6.30 -6.48 6.79
CA TYR A 163 6.20 -5.05 7.15
C TYR A 163 5.91 -4.83 8.64
N GLU A 164 5.01 -5.61 9.22
CA GLU A 164 4.72 -5.55 10.66
C GLU A 164 5.97 -5.89 11.49
N LYS A 165 6.72 -6.91 11.10
CA LYS A 165 8.00 -7.25 11.73
C LYS A 165 9.04 -6.15 11.57
N TRP A 166 9.11 -5.55 10.39
CA TRP A 166 10.01 -4.44 10.12
C TRP A 166 9.68 -3.23 11.01
N LEU A 167 8.40 -2.88 11.17
CA LEU A 167 7.96 -1.78 12.05
C LEU A 167 8.39 -2.03 13.49
N ASN A 168 8.22 -3.25 14.01
CA ASN A 168 8.66 -3.59 15.36
C ASN A 168 10.16 -3.38 15.57
N LYS A 169 10.99 -3.59 14.55
CA LYS A 169 12.43 -3.30 14.60
C LYS A 169 12.73 -1.80 14.45
N ASN A 170 11.95 -1.10 13.64
CA ASN A 170 12.16 0.28 13.23
C ASN A 170 11.23 1.28 13.93
N ARG A 171 10.60 0.90 15.05
CA ARG A 171 9.60 1.71 15.78
C ARG A 171 10.09 3.10 16.15
N ASP A 172 11.39 3.21 16.42
CA ASP A 172 12.06 4.46 16.80
C ASP A 172 12.00 5.48 15.64
N LYS A 173 11.93 5.00 14.37
CA LYS A 173 11.73 5.85 13.19
C LYS A 173 10.38 6.60 13.19
N PHE A 174 9.42 6.16 13.99
CA PHE A 174 8.10 6.76 14.08
C PHE A 174 7.81 7.36 15.46
N LEU A 175 8.85 7.56 16.28
CA LEU A 175 8.71 8.00 17.68
C LEU A 175 7.72 7.13 18.48
N MET A 176 7.67 5.84 18.18
CA MET A 176 6.79 4.90 18.88
C MET A 176 7.52 4.24 20.04
N SER A 177 6.82 4.12 21.17
CA SER A 177 7.29 3.25 22.25
C SER A 177 7.18 1.78 21.86
N SER A 178 7.95 0.91 22.51
CA SER A 178 7.82 -0.55 22.32
C SER A 178 6.40 -1.06 22.62
N ARG A 179 5.71 -0.46 23.59
CA ARG A 179 4.32 -0.78 23.92
C ARG A 179 3.39 -0.41 22.76
N GLU A 180 3.57 0.77 22.19
CA GLU A 180 2.77 1.21 21.04
C GLU A 180 3.01 0.33 19.82
N ALA A 181 4.25 0.01 19.48
CA ALA A 181 4.54 -0.84 18.32
C ALA A 181 3.98 -2.27 18.45
N GLN A 182 4.06 -2.88 19.63
CA GLN A 182 3.75 -4.31 19.81
C GLN A 182 2.35 -4.61 20.33
N LYS A 183 1.72 -3.70 21.09
CA LYS A 183 0.41 -3.95 21.71
C LYS A 183 -0.75 -3.27 21.00
N THR A 184 -0.46 -2.30 20.14
CA THR A 184 -1.49 -1.62 19.35
C THR A 184 -2.00 -2.54 18.26
N PRO A 185 -3.33 -2.72 18.13
CA PRO A 185 -3.91 -3.55 17.09
C PRO A 185 -3.48 -3.05 15.72
N THR A 186 -3.03 -3.97 14.86
CA THR A 186 -2.49 -3.66 13.54
C THR A 186 -3.27 -4.40 12.45
N ALA A 187 -3.80 -3.67 11.48
CA ALA A 187 -4.43 -4.25 10.30
C ALA A 187 -3.42 -4.38 9.15
N LYS A 188 -3.42 -5.53 8.48
CA LYS A 188 -2.71 -5.78 7.23
C LYS A 188 -3.71 -5.79 6.10
N VAL A 189 -3.64 -4.84 5.19
CA VAL A 189 -4.67 -4.60 4.19
C VAL A 189 -4.06 -4.66 2.78
N LEU A 190 -4.59 -5.55 1.96
CA LEU A 190 -4.32 -5.60 0.53
C LEU A 190 -5.48 -4.94 -0.20
N VAL A 191 -5.21 -3.78 -0.81
CA VAL A 191 -6.18 -3.06 -1.64
C VAL A 191 -5.98 -3.47 -3.09
N LEU A 192 -7.03 -4.04 -3.67
CA LEU A 192 -7.09 -4.37 -5.08
C LEU A 192 -7.54 -3.13 -5.86
N TRP A 193 -6.66 -2.62 -6.71
CA TRP A 193 -6.95 -1.46 -7.52
C TRP A 193 -7.59 -1.87 -8.87
N PRO A 194 -8.73 -1.28 -9.27
CA PRO A 194 -9.40 -1.58 -10.52
C PRO A 194 -8.45 -1.50 -11.74
N PRO A 195 -8.58 -2.38 -12.74
CA PRO A 195 -9.67 -3.35 -12.92
C PRO A 195 -9.44 -4.71 -12.23
N THR A 196 -8.43 -4.84 -11.37
CA THR A 196 -8.21 -6.08 -10.62
C THR A 196 -9.28 -6.26 -9.56
N LYS A 197 -9.82 -7.48 -9.42
CA LYS A 197 -10.86 -7.79 -8.44
C LYS A 197 -10.60 -9.10 -7.71
N ALA A 198 -11.14 -9.26 -6.51
CA ALA A 198 -11.24 -10.58 -5.90
C ALA A 198 -12.21 -11.46 -6.70
N ALA A 199 -11.96 -12.76 -6.79
CA ALA A 199 -12.91 -13.69 -7.38
C ALA A 199 -14.18 -13.77 -6.54
N ASN A 200 -15.35 -13.94 -7.15
CA ASN A 200 -16.62 -14.07 -6.41
C ASN A 200 -16.84 -15.51 -5.87
N THR A 201 -15.89 -16.40 -6.08
CA THR A 201 -16.02 -17.84 -5.81
C THR A 201 -15.25 -18.28 -4.56
N HIS A 202 -14.82 -17.35 -3.70
CA HIS A 202 -14.20 -17.70 -2.44
C HIS A 202 -15.21 -18.33 -1.49
N ASN A 203 -14.76 -19.31 -0.70
CA ASN A 203 -15.60 -19.96 0.29
C ASN A 203 -16.00 -18.97 1.40
N GLU A 204 -17.20 -19.15 1.94
CA GLU A 204 -17.78 -18.22 2.92
C GLU A 204 -16.96 -18.09 4.20
N HIS A 205 -16.29 -19.16 4.64
CA HIS A 205 -15.45 -19.16 5.85
C HIS A 205 -14.18 -18.29 5.73
N LEU A 206 -13.81 -17.86 4.51
CA LEU A 206 -12.71 -16.93 4.30
C LEU A 206 -13.12 -15.48 4.57
N TYR A 207 -14.42 -15.21 4.73
CA TYR A 207 -14.92 -13.89 5.05
C TYR A 207 -15.02 -13.73 6.57
N SER A 208 -14.60 -12.56 7.06
CA SER A 208 -14.74 -12.13 8.45
C SER A 208 -15.53 -10.84 8.50
N GLU A 209 -16.26 -10.66 9.60
CA GLU A 209 -16.94 -9.40 9.87
C GLU A 209 -16.00 -8.43 10.60
N VAL A 210 -15.91 -7.21 10.11
CA VAL A 210 -15.24 -6.08 10.76
C VAL A 210 -16.27 -4.95 10.82
N GLY A 211 -16.81 -4.69 12.02
CA GLY A 211 -17.98 -3.82 12.15
C GLY A 211 -19.16 -4.38 11.38
N SER A 212 -19.73 -3.60 10.45
CA SER A 212 -20.81 -4.01 9.55
C SER A 212 -20.34 -4.65 8.23
N MET A 213 -19.03 -4.72 7.99
CA MET A 213 -18.48 -5.15 6.71
C MET A 213 -18.11 -6.64 6.71
N LYS A 214 -18.50 -7.36 5.65
CA LYS A 214 -18.05 -8.73 5.37
C LYS A 214 -16.85 -8.69 4.42
N ILE A 215 -15.67 -9.05 4.90
CA ILE A 215 -14.39 -8.83 4.20
C ILE A 215 -13.58 -10.12 4.13
N LEU A 216 -12.89 -10.33 3.00
CA LEU A 216 -11.96 -11.45 2.85
C LEU A 216 -10.78 -11.34 3.83
N ALA A 217 -10.67 -12.29 4.74
CA ALA A 217 -9.62 -12.38 5.75
C ALA A 217 -8.76 -13.62 5.49
N LEU A 218 -7.65 -13.42 4.79
CA LEU A 218 -6.79 -14.52 4.32
C LEU A 218 -5.65 -14.78 5.31
N ARG A 219 -5.38 -16.06 5.58
CA ARG A 219 -4.32 -16.50 6.50
C ARG A 219 -3.07 -16.93 5.74
N ARG A 220 -1.90 -16.50 6.21
CA ARG A 220 -0.60 -17.05 5.75
C ARG A 220 0.52 -16.82 6.75
N LYS A 221 0.83 -15.56 7.04
CA LYS A 221 1.77 -15.13 8.10
C LYS A 221 1.03 -14.15 9.02
N GLY A 222 -0.06 -14.65 9.58
CA GLY A 222 -1.12 -13.85 10.20
C GLY A 222 -2.26 -13.54 9.22
N THR A 223 -3.23 -12.76 9.69
CA THR A 223 -4.42 -12.38 8.91
C THR A 223 -4.16 -11.11 8.12
N ALA A 224 -4.48 -11.13 6.84
CA ALA A 224 -4.52 -9.94 6.00
C ALA A 224 -5.91 -9.81 5.35
N PHE A 225 -6.44 -8.60 5.38
CA PHE A 225 -7.74 -8.24 4.80
C PHE A 225 -7.55 -7.88 3.34
N VAL A 226 -8.37 -8.44 2.44
CA VAL A 226 -8.39 -8.10 1.02
C VAL A 226 -9.67 -7.36 0.73
N ILE A 227 -9.52 -6.13 0.23
CA ILE A 227 -10.64 -5.23 -0.10
C ILE A 227 -10.42 -4.60 -1.46
N GLN A 228 -11.49 -4.09 -2.04
CA GLN A 228 -11.45 -3.23 -3.22
C GLN A 228 -11.10 -1.79 -2.82
N GLU A 229 -10.71 -0.98 -3.79
CA GLU A 229 -10.38 0.44 -3.56
C GLU A 229 -11.53 1.20 -2.89
N GLU A 230 -12.75 0.96 -3.35
CA GLU A 230 -13.94 1.69 -2.92
C GLU A 230 -14.33 1.40 -1.47
N GLU A 231 -13.88 0.26 -0.93
CA GLU A 231 -14.19 -0.22 0.42
C GLU A 231 -13.22 0.31 1.48
N VAL A 232 -12.15 1.01 1.08
CA VAL A 232 -11.05 1.38 1.98
C VAL A 232 -11.51 2.30 3.12
N THR A 233 -12.31 3.33 2.82
CA THR A 233 -12.78 4.28 3.84
C THR A 233 -13.71 3.60 4.85
N GLU A 234 -14.63 2.78 4.36
CA GLU A 234 -15.57 2.04 5.20
C GLU A 234 -14.82 1.05 6.10
N PHE A 235 -13.81 0.36 5.55
CA PHE A 235 -12.98 -0.56 6.32
C PHE A 235 -12.26 0.16 7.47
N VAL A 236 -11.61 1.30 7.19
CA VAL A 236 -10.89 2.06 8.23
C VAL A 236 -11.87 2.54 9.30
N ARG A 237 -13.06 3.00 8.92
CA ARG A 237 -14.11 3.43 9.87
C ARG A 237 -14.58 2.26 10.74
N ALA A 238 -14.87 1.11 10.14
CA ALA A 238 -15.30 -0.09 10.86
C ALA A 238 -14.20 -0.65 11.78
N TRP A 239 -12.95 -0.61 11.33
CA TRP A 239 -11.79 -1.02 12.11
C TRP A 239 -11.58 -0.11 13.32
N LEU A 240 -11.65 1.21 13.12
CA LEU A 240 -11.57 2.18 14.22
C LEU A 240 -12.70 1.99 15.23
N ALA A 241 -13.93 1.75 14.78
CA ALA A 241 -15.07 1.52 15.66
C ALA A 241 -14.90 0.26 16.56
N LYS A 242 -14.11 -0.71 16.13
CA LYS A 242 -13.81 -1.92 16.90
C LYS A 242 -12.78 -1.72 18.01
N TYR A 243 -11.88 -0.74 17.85
CA TYR A 243 -10.72 -0.54 18.73
C TYR A 243 -10.68 0.82 19.44
N ARG A 244 -11.66 1.68 19.19
CA ARG A 244 -11.99 2.84 20.03
C ARG A 244 -12.92 2.41 21.17
#